data_AF-A0A9J6HA95-F1
#
_entry.id   AF-A0A9J6HA95-F1
#
_cell.length_a   1.000
_cell.length_b   1.000
_cell.length_c   1.000
_cell.angle_alpha   90.00
_cell.angle_beta   90.00
_cell.angle_gamma   90.00
#
_symmetry.space_group_name_H-M   'P 1'
#
loop_
_entity.id
_entity.type
_entity.pdbx_description
1 polymer ?
#
loop_
_entity_poly.entity_id
_entity_poly.type
_entity_poly.pdbx_seq_one_letter_code
_entity_poly.pdbx_strand_id
1 'polypeptide(L)'
;MNAAGLNSAERRDTYFKPRPRQNLMVIGTYRKSAKDKTLAIKQVSLEDGPHLFSAYTATPENSCKGVVHEIYAETTEQELRQHLESEQTRILFARPMGRSNTILVTFQGLRVSHYVLFYRTAMRCYPHRP
;
A
#
# COMPACT_ATOMS: atom_id res chain seq x y z
N MET A 1 -14.63 5.74 -22.23
CA MET A 1 -14.11 6.47 -21.05
C MET A 1 -12.65 6.09 -20.83
N ASN A 2 -11.71 7.04 -20.83
CA ASN A 2 -10.28 6.80 -20.61
C ASN A 2 -9.88 7.43 -19.27
N ALA A 3 -10.36 6.86 -18.16
CA ALA A 3 -10.23 7.45 -16.81
C ALA A 3 -8.78 7.74 -16.42
N ALA A 4 -7.83 6.96 -16.93
CA ALA A 4 -6.40 7.09 -16.66
C ALA A 4 -5.63 7.97 -17.67
N GLY A 5 -6.26 8.45 -18.75
CA GLY A 5 -5.54 9.23 -19.78
C GLY A 5 -4.39 8.47 -20.47
N LEU A 6 -4.48 7.14 -20.57
CA LEU A 6 -3.46 6.32 -21.23
C LEU A 6 -3.46 6.56 -22.75
N ASN A 7 -2.27 6.70 -23.33
CA ASN A 7 -2.08 6.71 -24.78
C ASN A 7 -2.11 5.28 -25.37
N SER A 8 -2.06 5.16 -26.70
CA SER A 8 -2.19 3.86 -27.38
C SER A 8 -1.12 2.83 -26.99
N ALA A 9 0.13 3.26 -26.76
CA ALA A 9 1.21 2.37 -26.34
C ALA A 9 1.05 1.94 -24.87
N GLU A 10 0.68 2.89 -24.00
CA GLU A 10 0.40 2.62 -22.59
C GLU A 10 -0.78 1.67 -22.41
N ARG A 11 -1.85 1.81 -23.20
CA ARG A 11 -2.99 0.88 -23.16
C ARG A 11 -2.59 -0.54 -23.58
N ARG A 12 -1.78 -0.67 -24.64
CA ARG A 12 -1.32 -1.98 -25.15
C ARG A 12 -0.52 -2.75 -24.11
N ASP A 13 0.32 -2.04 -23.34
CA ASP A 13 1.22 -2.62 -22.36
C ASP A 13 0.64 -2.61 -20.93
N THR A 14 -0.66 -2.38 -20.78
CA THR A 14 -1.36 -2.35 -19.48
C THR A 14 -2.48 -3.38 -19.44
N TYR A 15 -2.49 -4.19 -18.38
CA TYR A 15 -3.39 -5.32 -18.18
C TYR A 15 -4.20 -5.13 -16.90
N PHE A 16 -5.51 -5.39 -16.99
CA PHE A 16 -6.44 -5.28 -15.87
C PHE A 16 -6.88 -6.68 -15.42
N LYS A 17 -6.81 -6.93 -14.11
CA LYS A 17 -7.23 -8.19 -13.49
C LYS A 17 -8.24 -7.87 -12.38
N PRO A 18 -9.55 -7.81 -12.68
CA PRO A 18 -10.58 -7.54 -11.69
C PRO A 18 -10.73 -8.71 -10.70
N ARG A 19 -10.99 -8.39 -9.43
CA ARG A 19 -11.29 -9.34 -8.34
C ARG A 19 -12.59 -8.92 -7.65
N PRO A 20 -13.76 -9.28 -8.22
CA PRO A 20 -15.07 -8.76 -7.77
C PRO A 20 -15.37 -9.05 -6.30
N ARG A 21 -15.02 -10.25 -5.82
CA ARG A 21 -15.23 -10.65 -4.41
C ARG A 21 -14.49 -9.77 -3.39
N GLN A 22 -13.39 -9.15 -3.79
CA GLN A 22 -12.55 -8.32 -2.93
C GLN A 22 -12.75 -6.82 -3.19
N ASN A 23 -13.68 -6.46 -4.10
CA ASN A 23 -13.81 -5.11 -4.63
C ASN A 23 -12.45 -4.50 -5.03
N LEU A 24 -11.59 -5.31 -5.67
CA LEU A 24 -10.20 -4.98 -5.97
C LEU A 24 -9.94 -5.12 -7.47
N MET A 25 -9.11 -4.25 -8.03
CA MET A 25 -8.61 -4.36 -9.40
C MET A 25 -7.09 -4.30 -9.38
N VAL A 26 -6.44 -5.30 -9.97
CA VAL A 26 -4.98 -5.30 -10.12
C VAL A 26 -4.64 -4.81 -11.52
N ILE A 27 -3.76 -3.81 -11.60
CA ILE A 27 -3.32 -3.22 -12.86
C ILE A 27 -1.82 -3.48 -13.01
N GLY A 28 -1.45 -4.24 -14.03
CA GLY A 28 -0.06 -4.52 -14.38
C GLY A 28 0.35 -3.72 -15.61
N THR A 29 1.52 -3.08 -15.58
CA THR A 29 2.03 -2.36 -16.74
C THR A 29 3.56 -2.41 -16.82
N TYR A 30 4.10 -2.47 -18.03
CA TYR A 30 5.54 -2.36 -18.28
C TYR A 30 6.02 -0.90 -18.38
N ARG A 31 5.09 0.07 -18.38
CA ARG A 31 5.42 1.49 -18.56
C ARG A 31 5.26 2.28 -17.26
N LYS A 32 6.35 2.91 -16.80
CA LYS A 32 6.33 3.77 -15.63
C LYS A 32 5.27 4.89 -15.73
N SER A 33 5.13 5.51 -16.90
CA SER A 33 4.14 6.58 -17.12
C SER A 33 2.69 6.10 -16.96
N ALA A 34 2.37 4.89 -17.41
CA ALA A 34 1.06 4.29 -17.21
C ALA A 34 0.79 4.00 -15.72
N LYS A 35 1.81 3.52 -14.99
CA LYS A 35 1.73 3.32 -13.53
C LYS A 35 1.42 4.65 -12.83
N ASP A 36 2.17 5.70 -13.14
CA ASP A 36 2.03 7.01 -12.48
C ASP A 36 0.65 7.63 -12.76
N LYS A 37 0.15 7.54 -14.00
CA LYS A 37 -1.22 7.97 -14.37
C LYS A 37 -2.30 7.18 -13.64
N THR A 38 -2.11 5.88 -13.52
CA THR A 38 -3.08 4.99 -12.84
C THR A 38 -3.13 5.25 -11.34
N LEU A 39 -1.96 5.49 -10.71
CA LEU A 39 -1.88 5.86 -9.30
C LEU A 39 -2.51 7.21 -8.99
N ALA A 40 -2.61 8.11 -9.98
CA ALA A 40 -3.24 9.42 -9.82
C ALA A 40 -4.79 9.38 -9.84
N ILE A 41 -5.40 8.23 -10.18
CA ILE A 41 -6.86 8.08 -10.20
C ILE A 41 -7.38 8.07 -8.77
N LYS A 42 -8.23 9.04 -8.45
CA LYS A 42 -8.92 9.16 -7.15
C LYS A 42 -10.40 8.80 -7.22
N GLN A 43 -10.96 8.82 -8.43
CA GLN A 43 -12.38 8.66 -8.66
C GLN A 43 -12.60 8.04 -10.05
N VAL A 44 -13.59 7.16 -10.15
CA VAL A 44 -14.09 6.64 -11.43
C VAL A 44 -15.59 6.80 -11.45
N SER A 45 -16.14 7.25 -12.57
CA SER A 45 -17.59 7.29 -12.77
C SER A 45 -18.07 5.94 -13.28
N LEU A 46 -18.95 5.30 -12.52
CA LEU A 46 -19.67 4.09 -12.89
C LEU A 46 -21.14 4.43 -13.18
N GLU A 47 -21.94 3.46 -13.63
CA GLU A 47 -23.35 3.69 -14.01
C GLU A 47 -24.21 4.22 -12.86
N ASP A 48 -23.90 3.80 -11.63
CA ASP A 48 -24.53 4.21 -10.39
C ASP A 48 -23.91 5.49 -9.77
N GLY A 49 -22.92 6.07 -10.44
CA GLY A 49 -22.37 7.38 -10.11
C GLY A 49 -20.87 7.38 -9.76
N PRO A 50 -20.39 8.50 -9.18
CA PRO A 50 -18.98 8.65 -8.84
C PRO A 50 -18.55 7.76 -7.67
N HIS A 51 -17.51 6.96 -7.88
CA HIS A 51 -16.92 6.09 -6.88
C HIS A 51 -15.50 6.53 -6.56
N LEU A 52 -15.18 6.65 -5.27
CA LEU A 52 -13.82 6.93 -4.82
C LEU A 52 -12.98 5.65 -4.85
N PHE A 53 -11.72 5.78 -5.28
CA PHE A 53 -10.77 4.68 -5.32
C PHE A 53 -9.47 5.07 -4.64
N SER A 54 -8.84 4.09 -3.99
CA SER A 54 -7.48 4.21 -3.48
C SER A 54 -6.56 3.31 -4.31
N ALA A 55 -5.82 3.93 -5.23
CA ALA A 55 -4.80 3.25 -6.01
C ALA A 55 -3.48 3.22 -5.24
N TYR A 56 -2.86 2.05 -5.15
CA TYR A 56 -1.56 1.88 -4.52
C TYR A 56 -0.68 0.93 -5.33
N THR A 57 0.63 1.07 -5.20
CA THR A 57 1.58 0.15 -5.85
C THR A 57 1.53 -1.18 -5.11
N ALA A 58 1.41 -2.28 -5.85
CA ALA A 58 1.50 -3.61 -5.28
C ALA A 58 2.83 -3.79 -4.54
N THR A 59 2.80 -4.53 -3.44
CA THR A 59 4.01 -4.84 -2.69
C THR A 59 4.93 -5.73 -3.53
N PRO A 60 6.26 -5.47 -3.55
CA PRO A 60 7.22 -6.31 -4.28
C PRO A 60 7.12 -7.78 -3.85
N GLU A 61 7.39 -8.72 -4.76
CA GLU A 61 7.38 -10.16 -4.44
C GLU A 61 8.37 -10.51 -3.31
N ASN A 62 9.50 -9.81 -3.25
CA ASN A 62 10.47 -9.91 -2.16
C ASN A 62 10.11 -8.98 -1.01
N SER A 63 8.90 -9.08 -0.47
CA SER A 63 8.49 -8.35 0.72
C SER A 63 7.81 -9.24 1.75
N CYS A 64 7.90 -8.84 3.01
CA CYS A 64 7.23 -9.51 4.12
C CYS A 64 6.51 -8.49 4.99
N LYS A 65 5.56 -8.97 5.80
CA LYS A 65 4.70 -8.12 6.62
C LYS A 65 4.95 -8.39 8.10
N GLY A 66 5.11 -7.32 8.86
CA GLY A 66 5.14 -7.32 10.31
C GLY A 66 3.95 -6.55 10.89
N VAL A 67 3.64 -6.82 12.15
CA VAL A 67 2.59 -6.19 12.93
C VAL A 67 3.21 -5.57 14.17
N VAL A 68 2.81 -4.35 14.51
CA VAL A 68 3.18 -3.68 15.75
C VAL A 68 1.91 -3.31 16.47
N HIS A 69 1.85 -3.63 17.76
CA HIS A 69 0.73 -3.34 18.64
C HIS A 69 1.02 -2.12 19.51
N GLU A 70 0.00 -1.64 20.22
CA GLU A 70 0.10 -0.57 21.21
C GLU A 70 0.55 0.78 20.61
N ILE A 71 0.21 1.02 19.34
CA ILE A 71 0.32 2.35 18.75
C ILE A 71 -0.88 3.22 19.14
N TYR A 72 -0.78 4.54 19.05
CA TYR A 72 -1.93 5.42 19.31
C TYR A 72 -3.05 5.15 18.29
N ALA A 73 -4.28 4.93 18.76
CA ALA A 73 -5.44 4.62 17.90
C ALA A 73 -5.65 5.61 16.74
N GLU A 74 -5.28 6.87 16.96
CA GLU A 74 -5.45 7.97 16.00
C GLU A 74 -4.23 8.16 15.08
N THR A 75 -3.22 7.30 15.17
CA THR A 75 -2.04 7.40 14.29
C THR A 75 -2.45 7.29 12.83
N THR A 76 -2.03 8.28 12.06
CA THR A 76 -2.30 8.40 10.63
C THR A 76 -1.19 7.74 9.80
N GLU A 77 -1.49 7.39 8.54
CA GLU A 77 -0.47 6.91 7.60
C GLU A 77 0.65 7.96 7.38
N GLN A 78 0.31 9.25 7.47
CA GLN A 78 1.27 10.33 7.34
C GLN A 78 2.25 10.35 8.52
N GLU A 79 1.78 10.20 9.75
CA GLU A 79 2.65 10.11 10.94
C GLU A 79 3.55 8.88 10.88
N LEU A 80 3.02 7.72 10.48
CA LEU A 80 3.84 6.52 10.27
C LEU A 80 4.94 6.79 9.24
N ARG A 81 4.61 7.45 8.13
CA ARG A 81 5.61 7.79 7.10
C ARG A 81 6.70 8.73 7.62
N GLN A 82 6.40 9.61 8.57
CA GLN A 82 7.34 10.61 9.09
C GLN A 82 8.19 10.10 10.26
N HIS A 83 7.65 9.18 11.07
CA HIS A 83 8.22 8.85 12.38
C HIS A 83 8.49 7.37 12.60
N LEU A 84 8.10 6.49 11.67
CA LEU A 84 8.38 5.06 11.74
C LEU A 84 9.69 4.73 11.02
N GLU A 85 10.61 4.12 11.75
CA GLU A 85 11.93 3.75 11.26
C GLU A 85 12.24 2.28 11.62
N SER A 86 13.15 1.68 10.85
CA SER A 86 13.71 0.36 11.18
C SER A 86 15.18 0.35 10.79
N GLU A 87 16.02 -0.07 11.73
CA GLU A 87 17.46 -0.17 11.55
C GLU A 87 17.87 -1.45 10.82
N GLN A 88 17.10 -2.54 11.00
CA GLN A 88 17.46 -3.86 10.48
C GLN A 88 16.97 -4.09 9.05
N THR A 89 15.82 -3.53 8.68
CA THR A 89 15.19 -3.85 7.40
C THR A 89 14.42 -2.65 6.89
N ARG A 90 14.63 -2.29 5.61
CA ARG A 90 13.96 -1.15 4.99
C ARG A 90 12.45 -1.33 5.01
N ILE A 91 11.75 -0.34 5.56
CA ILE A 91 10.29 -0.23 5.49
C ILE A 91 9.90 0.25 4.09
N LEU A 92 8.98 -0.46 3.45
CA LEU A 92 8.39 -0.11 2.15
C LEU A 92 7.09 0.68 2.34
N PHE A 93 6.23 0.20 3.24
CA PHE A 93 4.91 0.78 3.52
C PHE A 93 4.53 0.51 4.97
N ALA A 94 3.76 1.41 5.58
CA ALA A 94 3.15 1.19 6.88
C ALA A 94 1.74 1.81 6.88
N ARG A 95 0.79 1.12 7.51
CA ARG A 95 -0.58 1.62 7.65
C ARG A 95 -1.26 1.12 8.93
N PRO A 96 -2.20 1.89 9.50
CA PRO A 96 -3.09 1.40 10.55
C PRO A 96 -3.94 0.22 10.09
N MET A 97 -4.30 -0.65 11.04
CA MET A 97 -5.23 -1.76 10.83
C MET A 97 -6.60 -1.44 11.44
N GLY A 98 -7.48 -0.84 10.63
CA GLY A 98 -8.82 -0.47 11.09
C GLY A 98 -8.77 0.58 12.20
N ARG A 99 -9.74 0.53 13.13
CA ARG A 99 -9.79 1.39 14.33
C ARG A 99 -9.13 0.71 15.53
N SER A 100 -7.90 0.23 15.36
CA SER A 100 -7.16 -0.48 16.41
C SER A 100 -5.82 0.18 16.68
N ASN A 101 -5.22 -0.16 17.82
CA ASN A 101 -3.87 0.25 18.20
C ASN A 101 -2.78 -0.58 17.49
N THR A 102 -3.04 -1.01 16.26
CA THR A 102 -2.20 -1.95 15.52
C THR A 102 -1.87 -1.40 14.14
N ILE A 103 -0.61 -1.50 13.74
CA ILE A 103 -0.15 -1.17 12.39
C ILE A 103 0.39 -2.41 11.68
N LEU A 104 0.21 -2.39 10.37
CA LEU A 104 0.82 -3.33 9.45
C LEU A 104 2.01 -2.65 8.77
N VAL A 105 3.20 -3.21 8.91
CA VAL A 105 4.44 -2.72 8.32
C VAL A 105 4.87 -3.71 7.23
N THR A 106 5.18 -3.22 6.05
CA THR A 106 5.74 -4.01 4.95
C THR A 106 7.23 -3.72 4.84
N PHE A 107 8.05 -4.75 4.91
CA PHE A 107 9.50 -4.69 4.83
C PHE A 107 10.01 -5.20 3.49
N GLN A 108 11.14 -4.67 3.03
CA GLN A 108 11.89 -5.24 1.92
C GLN A 108 12.60 -6.52 2.36
N GLY A 109 12.49 -7.58 1.57
CA GLY A 109 13.06 -8.90 1.87
C GLY A 109 12.08 -9.81 2.60
N LEU A 110 12.60 -10.94 3.08
CA LEU A 110 11.82 -12.04 3.66
C LEU A 110 11.87 -12.09 5.20
N ARG A 111 12.52 -11.10 5.83
CA ARG A 111 12.68 -11.05 7.29
C ARG A 111 12.02 -9.80 7.84
N VAL A 112 11.20 -10.01 8.86
CA VAL A 112 10.59 -8.93 9.64
C VAL A 112 11.62 -8.46 10.66
N SER A 113 11.81 -7.15 10.76
CA SER A 113 12.62 -6.55 11.83
C SER A 113 12.04 -6.94 13.19
N HIS A 114 12.87 -7.28 14.18
CA HIS A 114 12.36 -7.63 15.52
C HIS A 114 11.74 -6.41 16.23
N TYR A 115 12.27 -5.22 15.93
CA TYR A 115 11.83 -3.95 16.47
C TYR A 115 11.73 -2.90 15.38
N VAL A 116 10.85 -1.93 15.58
CA VAL A 116 10.80 -0.67 14.83
C VAL A 116 10.88 0.48 15.81
N LEU A 117 11.29 1.65 15.35
CA LEU A 117 11.27 2.87 16.14
C LEU A 117 10.07 3.71 15.69
N PHE A 118 9.19 4.07 16.61
CA PHE A 118 8.12 5.05 16.35
C PHE A 118 8.29 6.22 17.32
N TYR A 119 8.49 7.44 16.80
CA TYR A 119 8.93 8.59 17.61
C TYR A 119 10.15 8.24 18.50
N ARG A 120 11.11 7.50 17.95
CA ARG A 120 12.31 6.99 18.65
C ARG A 120 12.03 6.00 19.80
N THR A 121 10.80 5.55 19.97
CA THR A 121 10.45 4.49 20.93
C THR A 121 10.55 3.13 20.25
N ALA A 122 11.33 2.21 20.83
CA ALA A 122 11.46 0.85 20.32
C ALA A 122 10.19 0.04 20.60
N MET A 123 9.53 -0.37 19.52
CA MET A 123 8.31 -1.17 19.55
C MET A 123 8.56 -2.54 18.96
N ARG A 124 8.07 -3.58 19.62
CA ARG A 124 8.23 -4.95 19.14
C ARG A 124 7.39 -5.17 17.89
N CYS A 125 8.01 -5.77 16.87
CA CYS A 125 7.36 -6.12 15.63
C CYS A 125 7.30 -7.64 15.48
N TYR A 126 6.12 -8.14 15.14
CA TYR A 126 5.81 -9.55 15.03
C TYR A 126 5.55 -9.92 13.57
N PRO A 127 5.97 -11.09 13.09
CA PRO A 127 5.57 -11.57 11.77
C PRO A 127 4.05 -11.59 11.62
N HIS A 128 3.54 -10.95 10.56
CA HIS A 128 2.11 -10.96 10.26
C HIS A 128 1.68 -12.37 9.83
N ARG A 129 0.71 -12.94 10.54
CA ARG A 129 0.05 -14.19 10.17
C ARG A 129 -1.36 -13.82 9.68
N PRO A 130 -1.63 -13.94 8.37
CA PRO A 130 -2.94 -13.62 7.80
C PRO A 130 -4.01 -14.63 8.19
#